data_AF-A0A7X6P5U8-F1
#
_entry.id   AF-A0A7X6P5U8-F1
#
_cell.length_a   1.000
_cell.length_b   1.000
_cell.length_c   1.000
_cell.angle_alpha   90.00
_cell.angle_beta   90.00
_cell.angle_gamma   90.00
#
_symmetry.space_group_name_H-M   'P 1'
#
loop_
_entity.id
_entity.type
_entity.pdbx_description
1 polymer ?
#
loop_
_entity_poly.entity_id
_entity_poly.type
_entity_poly.pdbx_seq_one_letter_code
_entity_poly.pdbx_strand_id
1 'polypeptide(L)'
;MNPEYQYILARDTIDMIRDYQNDTGVLEYLDSLCFSIARLVEGKSVVEWGDLASICDQRYYSLKQGEPVPIDTKMLNAMYTKYENRIQKNQKTQPS
;
A
#
# COMPACT_ATOMS: atom_id res chain seq x y z
N MET A 1 14.69 -5.74 -2.97
CA MET A 1 14.28 -5.41 -1.58
C MET A 1 13.96 -6.69 -0.82
N ASN A 2 14.39 -6.82 0.45
CA ASN A 2 14.03 -7.98 1.29
C ASN A 2 12.50 -8.05 1.47
N PRO A 3 11.85 -9.23 1.39
CA PRO A 3 10.43 -9.42 1.69
C PRO A 3 9.93 -8.72 2.97
N GLU A 4 10.69 -8.75 4.06
CA GLU A 4 10.30 -8.11 5.32
C GLU A 4 10.11 -6.60 5.17
N TYR A 5 11.06 -5.94 4.51
CA TYR A 5 10.98 -4.50 4.24
C TYR A 5 9.83 -4.16 3.28
N GLN A 6 9.50 -5.05 2.33
CA GLN A 6 8.32 -4.86 1.48
C GLN A 6 7.04 -4.85 2.32
N TYR A 7 6.88 -5.80 3.25
CA TYR A 7 5.68 -5.85 4.10
C TYR A 7 5.55 -4.64 5.02
N ILE A 8 6.64 -4.20 5.66
CA ILE A 8 6.65 -3.01 6.52
C ILE A 8 6.25 -1.78 5.72
N LEU A 9 6.89 -1.56 4.57
CA LEU A 9 6.60 -0.41 3.73
C LEU A 9 5.17 -0.45 3.20
N ALA A 10 4.65 -1.61 2.82
CA ALA A 10 3.27 -1.74 2.34
C ALA A 10 2.23 -1.43 3.42
N ARG A 11 2.47 -1.87 4.66
CA ARG A 11 1.64 -1.52 5.81
C ARG A 11 1.65 -0.03 6.06
N ASP A 12 2.83 0.58 6.11
CA ASP A 12 2.97 2.02 6.36
C ASP A 12 2.32 2.84 5.23
N THR A 13 2.42 2.39 3.97
CA THR A 13 1.68 2.96 2.85
C THR A 13 0.18 2.87 3.04
N ILE A 14 -0.35 1.74 3.53
CA ILE A 14 -1.78 1.61 3.82
C ILE A 14 -2.22 2.62 4.88
N ASP A 15 -1.43 2.83 5.93
CA ASP A 15 -1.75 3.82 6.95
C ASP A 15 -1.74 5.24 6.38
N MET A 16 -0.76 5.57 5.53
CA MET A 16 -0.77 6.84 4.81
C MET A 16 -1.99 6.99 3.90
N ILE A 17 -2.40 5.94 3.19
CA ILE A 17 -3.63 5.97 2.38
C ILE A 17 -4.84 6.31 3.25
N ARG A 18 -4.96 5.71 4.46
CA ARG A 18 -6.09 5.97 5.38
C ARG A 18 -6.10 7.40 5.88
N ASP A 19 -4.94 7.91 6.32
CA ASP A 19 -4.81 9.23 6.93
C ASP A 19 -4.97 10.36 5.90
N TYR A 20 -4.49 10.13 4.67
CA TYR A 20 -4.44 11.13 3.61
C TYR A 20 -5.39 10.83 2.44
N GLN A 21 -6.44 10.02 2.65
CA GLN A 21 -7.40 9.64 1.61
C GLN A 21 -8.17 10.79 0.95
N ASN A 22 -8.04 12.03 1.46
CA ASN A 22 -8.65 13.24 0.90
C ASN A 22 -7.62 14.24 0.37
N ASP A 23 -6.33 13.93 0.47
CA ASP A 23 -5.25 14.77 -0.03
C ASP A 23 -4.81 14.26 -1.41
N THR A 24 -5.19 14.98 -2.46
CA THR A 24 -4.87 14.57 -3.83
C THR A 24 -3.37 14.56 -4.13
N GLY A 25 -2.59 15.42 -3.48
CA GLY A 25 -1.14 15.47 -3.69
C GLY A 25 -0.44 14.26 -3.09
N VAL A 26 -0.87 13.85 -1.89
CA VAL A 26 -0.36 12.62 -1.25
C VAL A 26 -0.79 11.39 -2.05
N LEU A 27 -2.04 11.31 -2.53
CA LEU A 27 -2.52 10.17 -3.31
C LEU A 27 -1.75 9.99 -4.63
N GLU A 28 -1.54 11.08 -5.38
CA GLU A 28 -0.74 11.05 -6.63
C GLU A 28 0.71 10.61 -6.36
N TYR A 29 1.30 11.07 -5.26
CA TYR A 29 2.63 10.66 -4.84
C TYR A 29 2.68 9.16 -4.48
N LEU A 30 1.72 8.69 -3.68
CA LEU A 30 1.67 7.29 -3.24
C LEU A 30 1.41 6.32 -4.41
N ASP A 31 0.59 6.71 -5.40
CA ASP A 31 0.43 5.97 -6.64
C ASP A 31 1.78 5.79 -7.35
N SER A 32 2.45 6.91 -7.65
CA SER A 32 3.77 6.93 -8.32
C SER A 32 4.83 6.13 -7.55
N LEU A 33 4.82 6.23 -6.22
CA LEU A 33 5.73 5.48 -5.34
C LEU A 33 5.46 3.97 -5.42
N CYS A 34 4.21 3.54 -5.26
CA CYS A 34 3.81 2.14 -5.35
C CYS A 34 4.16 1.55 -6.72
N PHE A 35 3.90 2.29 -7.80
CA PHE A 35 4.27 1.88 -9.15
C PHE A 35 5.79 1.71 -9.31
N SER A 36 6.57 2.66 -8.79
CA SER A 36 8.04 2.60 -8.83
C SER A 36 8.58 1.41 -8.04
N ILE A 37 8.01 1.13 -6.86
CA ILE A 37 8.39 -0.04 -6.05
C ILE A 37 8.04 -1.33 -6.80
N ALA A 38 6.86 -1.41 -7.41
CA ALA A 38 6.44 -2.59 -8.19
C ALA A 38 7.49 -2.96 -9.26
N ARG A 39 8.08 -1.97 -9.92
CA ARG A 39 9.18 -2.16 -10.89
C ARG A 39 10.52 -2.49 -10.22
N LEU A 40 10.83 -1.83 -9.11
CA LEU A 40 12.06 -2.11 -8.34
C LEU A 40 12.11 -3.56 -7.83
N VAL A 41 10.97 -4.16 -7.48
CA VAL A 41 10.88 -5.52 -6.95
C VAL A 41 10.34 -6.54 -7.96
N GLU A 42 10.32 -6.21 -9.25
CA GLU A 42 9.78 -7.08 -10.30
C GLU A 42 10.41 -8.50 -10.25
N GLY A 43 9.56 -9.53 -10.31
CA GLY A 43 9.96 -10.94 -10.17
C GLY A 43 10.30 -11.40 -8.74
N LYS A 44 10.34 -10.49 -7.77
CA LYS A 44 10.59 -10.77 -6.34
C LYS A 44 9.58 -10.10 -5.40
N SER A 45 8.47 -9.61 -5.96
CA SER A 45 7.45 -8.92 -5.18
C SER A 45 6.73 -9.90 -4.27
N VAL A 46 6.58 -9.52 -3.01
CA VAL A 46 5.76 -10.25 -2.03
C VAL A 46 4.52 -9.48 -1.59
N VAL A 47 4.35 -8.28 -2.15
CA VAL A 47 3.26 -7.32 -1.91
C VAL A 47 2.59 -7.00 -3.25
N GLU A 48 1.29 -6.78 -3.19
CA GLU A 48 0.46 -6.32 -4.30
C GLU A 48 0.61 -4.80 -4.54
N TRP A 49 1.81 -4.36 -4.91
CA TRP A 49 2.10 -2.92 -5.11
C TRP A 49 1.22 -2.27 -6.19
N GLY A 50 0.87 -3.01 -7.24
CA GLY A 50 -0.03 -2.52 -8.29
C GLY A 50 -1.44 -2.25 -7.79
N ASP A 51 -1.93 -3.05 -6.82
CA ASP A 51 -3.24 -2.84 -6.22
C ASP A 51 -3.23 -1.60 -5.32
N LEU A 52 -2.16 -1.40 -4.54
CA LEU A 52 -1.98 -0.17 -3.75
C LEU A 52 -1.89 1.08 -4.63
N ALA A 53 -1.17 1.01 -5.76
CA ALA A 53 -1.11 2.09 -6.74
C ALA A 53 -2.51 2.42 -7.30
N SER A 54 -3.24 1.39 -7.75
CA SER A 54 -4.59 1.52 -8.29
C SER A 54 -5.58 2.12 -7.28
N ILE A 55 -5.49 1.77 -5.99
CA ILE A 55 -6.33 2.35 -4.93
C ILE A 55 -6.08 3.87 -4.81
N CYS A 56 -4.81 4.28 -4.82
CA CYS A 56 -4.43 5.70 -4.78
C CYS A 56 -4.95 6.45 -6.01
N ASP A 57 -4.74 5.89 -7.20
CA ASP A 57 -5.13 6.47 -8.48
C ASP A 57 -6.66 6.65 -8.60
N GLN A 58 -7.43 5.62 -8.28
CA GLN A 58 -8.89 5.68 -8.29
C GLN A 58 -9.41 6.74 -7.32
N ARG A 59 -8.84 6.80 -6.10
CA ARG A 59 -9.25 7.80 -5.12
C ARG A 59 -8.90 9.20 -5.60
N TYR A 60 -7.69 9.40 -6.11
CA TYR A 60 -7.21 10.66 -6.67
C TYR A 60 -8.16 11.17 -7.76
N TYR A 61 -8.47 10.36 -8.77
CA TYR A 61 -9.34 10.77 -9.86
C TYR A 61 -10.77 11.08 -9.39
N SER A 62 -11.31 10.28 -8.47
CA SER A 62 -12.65 10.53 -7.93
C SER A 62 -12.75 11.89 -7.21
N LEU A 63 -11.70 12.27 -6.47
CA LEU A 63 -11.61 13.58 -5.82
C LEU A 63 -11.47 14.71 -6.84
N LYS A 64 -10.62 14.53 -7.86
CA LYS A 64 -10.41 15.54 -8.92
C LYS A 64 -11.66 15.79 -9.77
N GLN A 65 -12.49 14.76 -9.95
CA GLN A 65 -13.75 14.86 -10.71
C GLN A 65 -14.90 15.46 -9.90
N GLY A 66 -14.72 15.67 -8.59
CA GLY A 66 -15.78 16.20 -7.72
C GLY A 66 -16.84 15.17 -7.32
N GLU A 67 -16.61 13.88 -7.60
CA GLU A 67 -17.49 12.76 -7.27
C GLU A 67 -16.71 11.73 -6.43
N PRO A 68 -16.45 12.00 -5.13
CA PRO A 68 -15.54 11.19 -4.34
C PRO A 68 -16.07 9.77 -4.15
N VAL A 69 -15.34 8.79 -4.68
CA VAL A 69 -15.63 7.36 -4.47
C VAL A 69 -14.86 6.90 -3.23
N PRO A 70 -15.53 6.44 -2.16
CA PRO A 70 -14.84 5.97 -0.96
C PRO A 70 -13.89 4.81 -1.27
N ILE A 71 -12.75 4.77 -0.57
CA ILE A 71 -11.83 3.64 -0.64
C ILE A 71 -12.52 2.39 -0.08
N ASP A 72 -12.32 1.23 -0.72
CA ASP A 72 -12.73 -0.06 -0.16
C ASP A 72 -11.89 -0.38 1.09
N THR A 73 -12.41 0.04 2.24
CA THR A 73 -11.76 -0.18 3.53
C THR A 73 -11.65 -1.66 3.89
N LYS A 74 -12.55 -2.51 3.40
CA LYS A 74 -12.50 -3.96 3.66
C LYS A 74 -11.32 -4.59 2.94
N MET A 75 -11.12 -4.27 1.67
CA MET A 75 -9.95 -4.70 0.90
C MET A 75 -8.66 -4.20 1.55
N LEU A 76 -8.61 -2.91 1.89
CA LEU A 76 -7.43 -2.29 2.48
C LEU A 76 -7.08 -2.91 3.85
N ASN A 77 -8.09 -3.21 4.68
CA ASN A 77 -7.92 -3.90 5.97
C ASN A 77 -7.42 -5.34 5.81
N ALA A 78 -7.88 -6.06 4.78
CA ALA A 78 -7.42 -7.41 4.50
C ALA A 78 -5.94 -7.42 4.10
N MET A 79 -5.50 -6.49 3.26
CA MET A 79 -4.09 -6.31 2.89
C MET A 79 -3.24 -5.95 4.11
N TYR A 80 -3.70 -4.98 4.91
CA TYR A 80 -3.02 -4.57 6.14
C TYR A 80 -2.79 -5.77 7.08
N THR A 81 -3.85 -6.51 7.36
CA THR A 81 -3.81 -7.68 8.26
C THR A 81 -2.87 -8.75 7.72
N LYS A 82 -2.89 -8.99 6.40
CA LYS A 82 -1.97 -9.92 5.74
C LYS A 82 -0.51 -9.51 5.95
N TYR A 83 -0.16 -8.23 5.76
CA TYR A 83 1.22 -7.76 5.89
C TYR A 83 1.68 -7.73 7.35
N GLU A 84 0.84 -7.29 8.28
CA GLU A 84 1.11 -7.36 9.72
C GLU A 84 1.40 -8.80 10.19
N ASN A 85 0.59 -9.77 9.77
CA ASN A 85 0.82 -11.17 10.11
C ASN A 85 2.16 -11.70 9.56
N ARG A 86 2.61 -11.20 8.39
CA ARG A 86 3.91 -11.57 7.81
C ARG A 86 5.07 -10.96 8.58
N ILE A 87 4.96 -9.69 8.98
CA ILE A 87 5.95 -9.00 9.80
C ILE A 87 6.13 -9.74 11.13
N GLN A 88 5.04 -10.01 11.84
CA GLN A 88 5.07 -10.71 13.13
C GLN A 88 5.63 -12.14 13.00
N LYS A 89 5.30 -12.85 11.92
CA LYS A 89 5.85 -14.19 11.66
C LYS A 89 7.36 -14.14 11.47
N ASN A 90 7.87 -13.16 10.72
CA ASN A 90 9.30 -13.03 10.44
C ASN A 90 10.12 -12.68 11.70
N GLN A 91 9.56 -11.85 12.60
CA GLN A 91 10.17 -11.52 13.90
C GLN A 91 10.31 -12.75 14.81
N LYS A 92 9.33 -13.66 14.82
CA LYS A 92 9.38 -14.89 15.62
C LYS A 92 10.40 -15.91 15.12
N THR A 93 10.85 -15.79 13.87
CA THR A 93 11.80 -16.73 13.25
C THR A 93 13.25 -16.26 13.30
N GLN A 94 13.54 -15.04 13.80
CA GLN A 94 14.91 -14.59 14.01
C GLN A 94 15.41 -15.05 15.39
N PRO A 95 16.58 -15.72 15.50
CA PRO A 95 17.15 -16.08 16.79
C PRO A 95 17.58 -14.82 17.56
N SER A 96 17.32 -14.84 18.86
CA SER A 96 17.71 -13.80 19.84
C SER A 96 19.21 -13.62 19.96
#